data_AF-A0A5B8LRF3-F1
#
_entry.id   AF-A0A5B8LRF3-F1
#
_cell.length_a   1.000
_cell.length_b   1.000
_cell.length_c   1.000
_cell.angle_alpha   90.00
_cell.angle_beta   90.00
_cell.angle_gamma   90.00
#
_symmetry.space_group_name_H-M   'P 1'
#
loop_
_entity.id
_entity.type
_entity.pdbx_description
1 polymer ?
#
loop_
_entity_poly.entity_id
_entity_poly.type
_entity_poly.pdbx_seq_one_letter_code
_entity_poly.pdbx_strand_id
1 'polypeptide(L)'
;MLRAATLSLGTVIFGVLLATDVLAATWKYVEEVDPMTDKRQQFVYGLPDGADPANSPIIRIGCYNPNDAYPMGLSFFWNEPLKKKYRDGDLSLTTITFRQNTDQPRDMVWAMSADQSVTYAPDQFSGALSTLGDAIIGSILPGRQVASATWTPEQMHFTMLNSDRVVFRAYSLRGQNITVTFTMDGYWQAIAPFSDHCQGVAGRYRDASTATPTVTPPPVAAPSPVAAGAPVANSTFTNIAYLDWNKIEDSRLKEQLASLPPLDGKYPMRAQSIMRQVDLAFTNARLIRLYDLRWKSGPLYFYYLLDDNQNLHRLDGTEEAFTSAMQASGLSLNGSNVANYLWFYNFFSRPGGELSLPLEFPDQIFAPVLYDDRHDEVMHDALSHAKRIECLPSVSEFLCDAVIYLGDGIYRAKFVIQHDGGVTVEDRAALASGLPAKVVAPVRVE
;
A
#
# COMPACT_ATOMS: atom_id res chain seq x y z
N MET A 1 -82.23 9.69 5.82
CA MET A 1 -81.14 8.96 5.15
C MET A 1 -79.94 9.89 5.03
N LEU A 2 -79.02 9.86 6.00
CA LEU A 2 -77.74 10.57 5.96
C LEU A 2 -76.66 9.50 6.02
N ARG A 3 -75.81 9.41 4.98
CA ARG A 3 -74.64 8.53 4.97
C ARG A 3 -73.46 9.28 5.59
N ALA A 4 -72.89 8.69 6.64
CA ALA A 4 -71.62 9.08 7.22
C ALA A 4 -70.47 8.70 6.27
N ALA A 5 -69.56 9.64 6.03
CA ALA A 5 -68.29 9.40 5.35
C ALA A 5 -67.20 9.19 6.41
N THR A 6 -66.67 7.97 6.47
CA THR A 6 -65.53 7.61 7.32
C THR A 6 -64.24 7.97 6.58
N LEU A 7 -63.54 9.00 7.03
CA LEU A 7 -62.17 9.29 6.57
C LEU A 7 -61.21 8.36 7.33
N SER A 8 -60.59 7.42 6.62
CA SER A 8 -59.43 6.67 7.11
C SER A 8 -58.17 7.49 6.85
N LEU A 9 -57.50 7.95 7.91
CA LEU A 9 -56.12 8.42 7.83
C LEU A 9 -55.20 7.20 7.69
N GLY A 10 -54.77 6.91 6.48
CA GLY A 10 -53.64 6.01 6.22
C GLY A 10 -52.33 6.76 6.44
N THR A 11 -51.70 6.56 7.60
CA THR A 11 -50.32 6.99 7.85
C THR A 11 -49.39 6.11 7.03
N VAL A 12 -48.90 6.61 5.90
CA VAL A 12 -47.80 5.98 5.15
C VAL A 12 -46.49 6.38 5.82
N ILE A 13 -45.96 5.49 6.65
CA ILE A 13 -44.61 5.62 7.21
C ILE A 13 -43.63 5.13 6.13
N PHE A 14 -43.15 6.03 5.27
CA PHE A 14 -41.93 5.81 4.48
C PHE A 14 -40.71 6.08 5.38
N GLY A 15 -40.46 5.14 6.30
CA GLY A 15 -39.21 5.08 7.05
C GLY A 15 -38.27 4.09 6.38
N VAL A 16 -37.54 4.53 5.36
CA VAL A 16 -36.38 3.74 4.86
C VAL A 16 -35.29 3.89 5.91
N LEU A 17 -35.33 3.03 6.93
CA LEU A 17 -34.16 2.67 7.70
C LEU A 17 -33.21 1.94 6.74
N LEU A 18 -32.26 2.66 6.13
CA LEU A 18 -31.08 2.02 5.59
C LEU A 18 -30.27 1.54 6.80
N ALA A 19 -30.46 0.27 7.16
CA ALA A 19 -29.52 -0.42 8.04
C ALA A 19 -28.12 -0.21 7.44
N THR A 20 -27.20 0.32 8.25
CA THR A 20 -25.79 0.45 7.89
C THR A 20 -25.13 -0.89 8.14
N ASP A 21 -25.61 -1.92 7.43
CA ASP A 21 -24.99 -3.23 7.50
C ASP A 21 -23.65 -3.13 6.77
N VAL A 22 -22.58 -3.28 7.55
CA VAL A 22 -21.23 -3.49 7.03
C VAL A 22 -21.24 -4.91 6.47
N LEU A 23 -21.68 -5.03 5.23
CA LEU A 23 -21.53 -6.26 4.47
C LEU A 23 -20.03 -6.37 4.16
N ALA A 24 -19.45 -7.55 4.37
CA ALA A 24 -18.10 -7.82 3.88
C ALA A 24 -18.08 -7.68 2.35
N ALA A 25 -16.95 -7.62 1.66
CA ALA A 25 -16.93 -7.54 0.20
C ALA A 25 -16.29 -8.78 -0.41
N THR A 26 -16.91 -9.23 -1.49
CA THR A 26 -16.37 -10.28 -2.36
C THR A 26 -15.54 -9.62 -3.45
N TRP A 27 -14.25 -9.93 -3.48
CA TRP A 27 -13.33 -9.46 -4.50
C TRP A 27 -13.08 -10.52 -5.56
N LYS A 28 -13.17 -10.14 -6.84
CA LYS A 28 -13.03 -11.06 -7.96
C LYS A 28 -12.14 -10.50 -9.06
N TYR A 29 -11.12 -11.27 -9.43
CA TYR A 29 -10.35 -11.06 -10.64
C TYR A 29 -11.10 -11.57 -11.87
N VAL A 30 -11.08 -10.79 -12.95
CA VAL A 30 -11.71 -11.14 -14.23
C VAL A 30 -10.81 -10.68 -15.38
N GLU A 31 -10.64 -11.54 -16.38
CA GLU A 31 -10.10 -11.17 -17.68
C GLU A 31 -11.25 -11.02 -18.67
N GLU A 32 -11.28 -9.89 -19.38
CA GLU A 32 -12.26 -9.61 -20.41
C GLU A 32 -11.53 -9.33 -21.73
N VAL A 33 -12.15 -9.67 -22.85
CA VAL A 33 -11.66 -9.26 -24.17
C VAL A 33 -12.49 -8.06 -24.58
N ASP A 34 -11.86 -6.92 -24.78
CA ASP A 34 -12.53 -5.73 -25.29
C ASP A 34 -13.06 -6.04 -26.70
N PRO A 35 -14.39 -6.05 -26.92
CA PRO A 35 -14.98 -6.44 -28.19
C PRO A 35 -14.67 -5.47 -29.33
N MET A 36 -14.18 -4.26 -29.03
CA MET A 36 -13.81 -3.27 -30.02
C MET A 36 -12.36 -3.40 -30.47
N THR A 37 -11.48 -3.86 -29.59
CA THR A 37 -10.02 -3.86 -29.83
C THR A 37 -9.41 -5.26 -29.86
N ASP A 38 -10.19 -6.29 -29.51
CA ASP A 38 -9.76 -7.68 -29.27
C ASP A 38 -8.61 -7.79 -28.24
N LYS A 39 -8.32 -6.71 -27.51
CA LYS A 39 -7.30 -6.69 -26.47
C LYS A 39 -7.86 -7.29 -25.20
N ARG A 40 -7.04 -8.11 -24.54
CA ARG A 40 -7.34 -8.56 -23.17
C ARG A 40 -7.19 -7.39 -22.21
N GLN A 41 -8.17 -7.23 -21.35
CA GLN A 41 -8.20 -6.31 -20.24
C GLN A 41 -8.41 -7.11 -18.96
N GLN A 42 -7.83 -6.61 -17.88
CA GLN A 42 -7.94 -7.27 -16.59
C GLN A 42 -8.60 -6.35 -15.59
N PHE A 43 -9.45 -6.92 -14.75
CA PHE A 43 -10.24 -6.19 -13.79
C PHE A 43 -10.24 -6.89 -12.45
N VAL A 44 -10.22 -6.11 -11.39
CA VAL A 44 -10.62 -6.54 -10.05
C VAL A 44 -11.92 -5.85 -9.70
N TYR A 45 -12.94 -6.66 -9.43
CA TYR A 45 -14.24 -6.21 -9.01
C TYR A 45 -14.40 -6.41 -7.50
N GLY A 46 -14.80 -5.36 -6.78
CA GLY A 46 -15.27 -5.44 -5.41
C GLY A 46 -16.78 -5.34 -5.39
N LEU A 47 -17.45 -6.36 -4.85
CA LEU A 47 -18.89 -6.39 -4.65
C LEU A 47 -19.18 -6.45 -3.16
N PRO A 48 -20.15 -5.66 -2.63
CA PRO A 48 -20.61 -5.87 -1.26
C PRO A 48 -21.22 -7.27 -1.10
N ASP A 49 -21.07 -7.89 0.05
CA ASP A 49 -21.46 -9.28 0.31
C ASP A 49 -22.97 -9.40 0.37
N GLY A 50 -23.49 -10.48 -0.21
CA GLY A 50 -24.94 -10.67 -0.35
C GLY A 50 -25.60 -9.67 -1.32
N ALA A 51 -24.81 -8.80 -1.96
CA ALA A 51 -25.32 -7.85 -2.93
C ALA A 51 -25.51 -8.55 -4.28
N ASP A 52 -26.64 -8.26 -4.93
CA ASP A 52 -26.92 -8.74 -6.28
C ASP A 52 -26.02 -8.00 -7.28
N PRO A 53 -25.12 -8.69 -8.01
CA PRO A 53 -24.23 -8.07 -8.99
C PRO A 53 -24.96 -7.32 -10.10
N ALA A 54 -26.24 -7.60 -10.36
CA ALA A 54 -27.03 -6.88 -11.35
C ALA A 54 -27.53 -5.52 -10.83
N ASN A 55 -27.67 -5.37 -9.52
CA ASN A 55 -28.42 -4.25 -8.91
C ASN A 55 -27.63 -3.48 -7.85
N SER A 56 -26.41 -3.89 -7.54
CA SER A 56 -25.62 -3.35 -6.42
C SER A 56 -24.41 -2.59 -6.90
N PRO A 57 -24.00 -1.50 -6.23
CA PRO A 57 -22.80 -0.79 -6.65
C PRO A 57 -21.54 -1.65 -6.61
N ILE A 58 -20.67 -1.49 -7.60
CA ILE A 58 -19.46 -2.29 -7.80
C ILE A 58 -18.26 -1.35 -7.89
N ILE A 59 -17.18 -1.67 -7.17
CA ILE A 59 -15.86 -1.10 -7.44
C ILE A 59 -15.21 -1.90 -8.55
N ARG A 60 -14.69 -1.22 -9.57
CA ARG A 60 -13.86 -1.83 -10.60
C ARG A 60 -12.49 -1.15 -10.61
N ILE A 61 -11.46 -1.98 -10.54
CA ILE A 61 -10.06 -1.57 -10.73
C ILE A 61 -9.63 -2.22 -12.03
N GLY A 62 -9.37 -1.42 -13.04
CA GLY A 62 -9.00 -1.89 -14.38
C GLY A 62 -7.53 -1.68 -14.66
N CYS A 63 -6.92 -2.69 -15.27
CA CYS A 63 -5.61 -2.59 -15.88
C CYS A 63 -5.81 -2.39 -17.38
N TYR A 64 -5.54 -1.19 -17.86
CA TYR A 64 -5.52 -0.84 -19.27
C TYR A 64 -4.13 -1.10 -19.86
N ASN A 65 -3.98 -0.90 -21.16
CA ASN A 65 -2.80 -1.32 -21.91
C ASN A 65 -1.51 -0.72 -21.29
N PRO A 66 -0.40 -1.47 -21.15
CA PRO A 66 0.85 -0.98 -20.53
C PRO A 66 1.44 0.27 -21.18
N ASN A 67 1.09 0.53 -22.45
CA ASN A 67 1.50 1.73 -23.18
C ASN A 67 0.52 2.90 -23.03
N ASP A 68 -0.60 2.72 -22.34
CA ASP A 68 -1.49 3.83 -21.99
C ASP A 68 -0.83 4.64 -20.88
N ALA A 69 -0.98 5.97 -20.95
CA ALA A 69 -0.33 6.89 -20.02
C ALA A 69 -0.64 6.61 -18.53
N TYR A 70 -1.75 5.90 -18.27
CA TYR A 70 -2.14 5.43 -16.94
C TYR A 70 -2.74 4.03 -17.08
N PRO A 71 -1.96 2.96 -16.88
CA PRO A 71 -2.42 1.60 -17.08
C PRO A 71 -3.41 1.15 -16.00
N MET A 72 -3.73 1.97 -15.01
CA MET A 72 -4.68 1.60 -13.96
C MET A 72 -5.75 2.67 -13.74
N GLY A 73 -7.02 2.24 -13.66
CA GLY A 73 -8.14 3.12 -13.34
C GLY A 73 -9.05 2.53 -12.26
N LEU A 74 -9.50 3.40 -11.35
CA LEU A 74 -10.52 3.07 -10.35
C LEU A 74 -11.86 3.69 -10.78
N SER A 75 -12.87 2.85 -10.94
CA SER A 75 -14.22 3.26 -11.30
C SER A 75 -15.22 2.68 -10.31
N PHE A 76 -16.26 3.45 -10.02
CA PHE A 76 -17.38 3.05 -9.19
C PHE A 76 -18.64 2.97 -10.06
N PHE A 77 -19.18 1.77 -10.20
CA PHE A 77 -20.40 1.49 -10.96
C PHE A 77 -21.59 1.49 -10.01
N TRP A 78 -22.62 2.26 -10.33
CA TRP A 78 -23.85 2.32 -9.53
C TRP A 78 -24.89 1.29 -9.96
N ASN A 79 -24.61 0.54 -11.05
CA ASN A 79 -25.45 -0.45 -11.74
C ASN A 79 -26.76 0.07 -12.33
N GLU A 80 -27.41 1.03 -11.68
CA GLU A 80 -28.46 1.84 -12.28
C GLU A 80 -28.02 3.31 -12.34
N PRO A 81 -28.37 4.03 -13.43
CA PRO A 81 -28.25 5.49 -13.48
C PRO A 81 -28.82 6.12 -12.22
N LEU A 82 -28.02 6.88 -11.47
CA LEU A 82 -28.49 7.53 -10.25
C LEU A 82 -29.72 8.41 -10.54
N LYS A 83 -29.83 9.03 -11.72
CA LYS A 83 -31.01 9.77 -12.19
C LYS A 83 -32.33 8.96 -12.29
N LYS A 84 -32.29 7.62 -12.28
CA LYS A 84 -33.51 6.81 -12.16
C LYS A 84 -33.99 6.72 -10.71
N LYS A 85 -33.05 6.73 -9.77
CA LYS A 85 -33.30 6.63 -8.33
C LYS A 85 -33.59 8.00 -7.70
N TYR A 86 -33.10 9.08 -8.30
CA TYR A 86 -33.28 10.46 -7.86
C TYR A 86 -33.73 11.33 -9.04
N ARG A 87 -34.64 12.28 -8.84
CA ARG A 87 -35.21 13.07 -9.95
C ARG A 87 -34.14 13.96 -10.61
N ASP A 88 -34.32 14.26 -11.91
CA ASP A 88 -33.46 15.18 -12.63
C ASP A 88 -33.31 16.53 -11.88
N GLY A 89 -32.06 16.99 -11.75
CA GLY A 89 -31.70 18.19 -10.98
C GLY A 89 -31.35 17.94 -9.50
N ASP A 90 -31.57 16.74 -8.96
CA ASP A 90 -31.23 16.41 -7.57
C ASP A 90 -29.79 15.88 -7.40
N LEU A 91 -29.15 15.45 -8.50
CA LEU A 91 -27.81 14.85 -8.57
C LEU A 91 -26.86 15.67 -9.45
N SER A 92 -26.67 16.94 -9.13
CA SER A 92 -25.55 17.70 -9.69
C SER A 92 -24.40 17.62 -8.69
N LEU A 93 -23.36 16.87 -9.06
CA LEU A 93 -22.11 16.60 -8.30
C LEU A 93 -22.23 15.48 -7.25
N THR A 94 -21.69 14.32 -7.60
CA THR A 94 -21.45 13.24 -6.64
C THR A 94 -20.10 13.49 -5.98
N THR A 95 -20.11 14.17 -4.83
CA THR A 95 -18.97 14.09 -3.92
C THR A 95 -18.90 12.67 -3.40
N ILE A 96 -17.78 11.99 -3.61
CA ILE A 96 -17.50 10.71 -2.99
C ILE A 96 -16.68 11.00 -1.75
N THR A 97 -17.29 10.82 -0.59
CA THR A 97 -16.49 10.71 0.63
C THR A 97 -15.87 9.34 0.65
N PHE A 98 -14.55 9.36 0.70
CA PHE A 98 -13.73 8.20 0.91
C PHE A 98 -13.32 8.16 2.38
N ARG A 99 -13.60 7.04 3.04
CA ARG A 99 -13.11 6.81 4.41
C ARG A 99 -12.39 5.47 4.47
N GLN A 100 -11.21 5.51 5.07
CA GLN A 100 -10.43 4.33 5.40
C GLN A 100 -10.56 4.06 6.88
N ASN A 101 -10.82 2.81 7.25
CA ASN A 101 -10.78 2.36 8.65
C ASN A 101 -11.55 3.27 9.62
N THR A 102 -10.82 4.10 10.40
CA THR A 102 -11.37 5.07 11.37
C THR A 102 -11.06 6.53 11.04
N ASP A 103 -10.47 6.83 9.88
CA ASP A 103 -10.08 8.18 9.47
C ASP A 103 -11.22 9.18 9.53
N GLN A 104 -10.86 10.46 9.67
CA GLN A 104 -11.77 11.53 9.28
C GLN A 104 -12.12 11.31 7.80
N PRO A 105 -13.41 11.22 7.45
CA PRO A 105 -13.82 11.04 6.08
C PRO A 105 -13.22 12.14 5.20
N ARG A 106 -12.60 11.77 4.07
CA ARG A 106 -12.06 12.72 3.10
C ARG A 106 -13.04 12.85 1.95
N ASP A 107 -13.49 14.06 1.71
CA ASP A 107 -14.37 14.34 0.58
C ASP A 107 -13.51 14.48 -0.68
N MET A 108 -13.83 13.69 -1.70
CA MET A 108 -13.20 13.74 -3.01
C MET A 108 -14.25 14.04 -4.08
N VAL A 109 -13.88 14.90 -5.03
CA VAL A 109 -14.69 15.13 -6.22
C VAL A 109 -14.32 14.07 -7.24
N TRP A 110 -15.29 13.24 -7.59
CA TRP A 110 -15.10 12.25 -8.65
C TRP A 110 -15.94 12.67 -9.86
N ALA A 111 -15.39 12.49 -11.06
CA ALA A 111 -16.11 12.78 -12.29
C ALA A 111 -17.22 11.74 -12.49
N MET A 112 -18.39 12.15 -12.96
CA MET A 112 -19.52 11.26 -13.20
C MET A 112 -19.80 11.14 -14.70
N SER A 113 -20.17 9.94 -15.16
CA SER A 113 -20.61 9.72 -16.53
C SER A 113 -21.88 10.52 -16.85
N ALA A 114 -22.11 10.82 -18.13
CA ALA A 114 -23.25 11.63 -18.56
C ALA A 114 -24.61 11.02 -18.19
N ASP A 115 -24.69 9.69 -18.14
CA ASP A 115 -25.87 8.95 -17.70
C ASP A 115 -25.93 8.72 -16.18
N GLN A 116 -24.90 9.13 -15.43
CA GLN A 116 -24.80 9.00 -13.98
C GLN A 116 -24.77 7.55 -13.47
N SER A 117 -24.26 6.61 -14.27
CA SER A 117 -24.12 5.21 -13.90
C SER A 117 -22.70 4.86 -13.41
N VAL A 118 -21.70 5.68 -13.75
CA VAL A 118 -20.29 5.46 -13.40
C VAL A 118 -19.68 6.72 -12.82
N THR A 119 -18.81 6.54 -11.83
CA THR A 119 -18.02 7.61 -11.23
C THR A 119 -16.54 7.24 -11.29
N TYR A 120 -15.69 8.15 -11.73
CA TYR A 120 -14.27 7.94 -12.01
C TYR A 120 -13.44 8.67 -10.96
N ALA A 121 -12.46 7.97 -10.38
CA ALA A 121 -11.52 8.60 -9.47
C ALA A 121 -10.81 9.76 -10.18
N PRO A 122 -10.54 10.88 -9.49
CA PRO A 122 -9.80 11.98 -10.06
C PRO A 122 -8.39 11.49 -10.42
N ASP A 123 -8.09 11.40 -11.71
CA ASP A 123 -6.74 11.16 -12.22
C ASP A 123 -5.97 12.49 -12.35
N GLN A 124 -4.66 12.42 -12.56
CA GLN A 124 -3.80 13.60 -12.72
C GLN A 124 -4.24 14.50 -13.89
N PHE A 125 -4.97 13.97 -14.87
CA PHE A 125 -5.44 14.72 -16.03
C PHE A 125 -6.74 15.50 -15.75
N SER A 126 -7.59 14.98 -14.85
CA SER A 126 -8.77 15.66 -14.32
C SER A 126 -8.43 16.82 -13.37
N GLY A 127 -7.14 17.08 -13.12
CA GLY A 127 -6.63 18.13 -12.22
C GLY A 127 -7.35 19.47 -12.38
N ALA A 128 -7.59 19.93 -13.61
CA ALA A 128 -8.32 21.18 -13.88
C ALA A 128 -9.82 21.13 -13.50
N LEU A 129 -10.47 19.98 -13.68
CA LEU A 129 -11.85 19.74 -13.23
C LEU A 129 -11.94 19.56 -11.71
N SER A 130 -10.91 18.98 -11.08
CA SER A 130 -10.82 18.83 -9.63
C SER A 130 -10.68 20.19 -8.93
N THR A 131 -9.86 21.11 -9.47
CA THR A 131 -9.73 22.48 -8.91
C THR A 131 -11.03 23.27 -9.02
N LEU A 132 -11.77 23.08 -10.10
CA LEU A 132 -13.08 23.69 -10.32
C LEU A 132 -14.13 23.08 -9.38
N GLY A 133 -14.08 21.77 -9.16
CA GLY A 133 -14.89 21.04 -8.20
C GLY A 133 -14.66 21.53 -6.76
N ASP A 134 -13.40 21.69 -6.36
CA ASP A 134 -13.02 22.12 -5.00
C ASP A 134 -13.54 23.53 -4.67
N ALA A 135 -13.43 24.47 -5.63
CA ALA A 135 -13.96 25.82 -5.48
C ALA A 135 -15.49 25.84 -5.33
N ILE A 136 -16.19 24.99 -6.09
CA ILE A 136 -17.65 24.88 -6.03
C ILE A 136 -18.09 24.20 -4.72
N ILE A 137 -17.43 23.12 -4.28
CA ILE A 137 -17.79 22.43 -3.04
C ILE A 137 -17.51 23.28 -1.81
N GLY A 138 -16.38 23.99 -1.75
CA GLY A 138 -16.09 24.91 -0.66
C GLY A 138 -17.18 25.97 -0.45
N SER A 139 -17.91 26.32 -1.53
CA SER A 139 -19.05 27.24 -1.48
C SER A 139 -20.37 26.58 -1.04
N ILE A 140 -20.56 25.29 -1.29
CA ILE A 140 -21.81 24.54 -1.03
C ILE A 140 -21.79 23.84 0.34
N LEU A 141 -20.62 23.40 0.81
CA LEU A 141 -20.45 22.69 2.08
C LEU A 141 -19.54 23.49 3.03
N PRO A 142 -20.01 24.63 3.57
CA PRO A 142 -19.20 25.48 4.46
C PRO A 142 -18.76 24.69 5.69
N GLY A 143 -17.44 24.65 5.93
CA GLY A 143 -16.83 23.99 7.08
C GLY A 143 -16.24 22.60 6.82
N ARG A 144 -16.30 22.06 5.60
CA ARG A 144 -15.55 20.86 5.22
C ARG A 144 -14.24 21.23 4.51
N GLN A 145 -13.13 20.74 5.03
CA GLN A 145 -11.86 20.76 4.29
C GLN A 145 -11.98 19.74 3.15
N VAL A 146 -12.22 20.21 1.94
CA VAL A 146 -12.01 19.41 0.74
C VAL A 146 -10.50 19.26 0.61
N ALA A 147 -10.00 18.05 0.86
CA ALA A 147 -8.60 17.78 0.62
C ALA A 147 -8.42 17.73 -0.89
N SER A 148 -7.74 18.72 -1.48
CA SER A 148 -7.30 18.68 -2.88
C SER A 148 -6.20 17.63 -3.01
N ALA A 149 -6.57 16.36 -2.87
CA ALA A 149 -5.67 15.25 -2.99
C ALA A 149 -5.97 14.60 -4.34
N THR A 150 -5.30 15.07 -5.38
CA THR A 150 -5.10 14.26 -6.58
C THR A 150 -4.36 13.00 -6.14
N TRP A 151 -5.00 11.85 -6.30
CA TRP A 151 -4.35 10.57 -6.01
C TRP A 151 -3.92 9.98 -7.33
N THR A 152 -2.69 9.49 -7.39
CA THR A 152 -2.36 8.59 -8.50
C THR A 152 -3.11 7.27 -8.29
N PRO A 153 -3.46 6.54 -9.37
CA PRO A 153 -4.05 5.21 -9.26
C PRO A 153 -3.26 4.29 -8.31
N GLU A 154 -1.93 4.40 -8.29
CA GLU A 154 -1.01 3.65 -7.43
C GLU A 154 -1.20 4.00 -5.96
N GLN A 155 -1.27 5.30 -5.63
CA GLN A 155 -1.53 5.75 -4.26
C GLN A 155 -2.87 5.23 -3.77
N MET A 156 -3.92 5.31 -4.59
CA MET A 156 -5.23 4.77 -4.25
C MET A 156 -5.16 3.26 -4.00
N HIS A 157 -4.51 2.53 -4.90
CA HIS A 157 -4.34 1.09 -4.77
C HIS A 157 -3.58 0.71 -3.49
N PHE A 158 -2.43 1.34 -3.24
CA PHE A 158 -1.64 1.13 -2.02
C PHE A 158 -2.48 1.41 -0.77
N THR A 159 -3.27 2.48 -0.79
CA THR A 159 -4.06 2.82 0.38
C THR A 159 -5.24 1.86 0.56
N MET A 160 -5.80 1.31 -0.52
CA MET A 160 -6.76 0.20 -0.46
C MET A 160 -6.13 -1.06 0.14
N LEU A 161 -4.92 -1.45 -0.30
CA LEU A 161 -4.21 -2.63 0.23
C LEU A 161 -3.91 -2.54 1.73
N ASN A 162 -3.71 -1.32 2.25
CA ASN A 162 -3.43 -1.09 3.66
C ASN A 162 -4.67 -0.76 4.51
N SER A 163 -5.87 -0.82 3.92
CA SER A 163 -7.13 -0.59 4.63
C SER A 163 -7.80 -1.92 5.02
N ASP A 164 -8.52 -1.95 6.15
CA ASP A 164 -9.42 -3.06 6.52
C ASP A 164 -10.78 -2.90 5.83
N ARG A 165 -11.19 -1.66 5.59
CA ARG A 165 -12.39 -1.31 4.83
C ARG A 165 -12.24 0.01 4.10
N VAL A 166 -12.97 0.11 2.99
CA VAL A 166 -13.15 1.34 2.24
C VAL A 166 -14.63 1.69 2.22
N VAL A 167 -14.96 2.92 2.63
CA VAL A 167 -16.33 3.42 2.60
C VAL A 167 -16.44 4.49 1.52
N PHE A 168 -17.40 4.30 0.63
CA PHE A 168 -17.82 5.27 -0.38
C PHE A 168 -19.13 5.88 0.05
N ARG A 169 -19.22 7.21 0.09
CA ARG A 169 -20.49 7.90 0.29
C ARG A 169 -20.73 8.92 -0.80
N ALA A 170 -21.81 8.74 -1.55
CA ALA A 170 -22.35 9.74 -2.47
C ALA A 170 -23.38 10.62 -1.75
N TYR A 171 -23.38 11.92 -2.09
CA TYR A 171 -24.38 12.89 -1.61
C TYR A 171 -25.24 13.40 -2.76
N SER A 172 -26.52 13.65 -2.46
CA SER A 172 -27.41 14.46 -3.31
C SER A 172 -27.48 15.89 -2.79
N LEU A 173 -27.91 16.83 -3.65
CA LEU A 173 -28.09 18.25 -3.28
C LEU A 173 -29.14 18.45 -2.18
N ARG A 174 -30.04 17.48 -1.98
CA ARG A 174 -31.08 17.52 -0.93
C ARG A 174 -30.62 16.83 0.37
N GLY A 175 -29.34 16.49 0.49
CA GLY A 175 -28.77 15.89 1.69
C GLY A 175 -29.05 14.39 1.85
N GLN A 176 -29.56 13.71 0.81
CA GLN A 176 -29.64 12.24 0.84
C GLN A 176 -28.24 11.69 0.58
N ASN A 177 -27.91 10.56 1.21
CA ASN A 177 -26.64 9.90 0.98
C ASN A 177 -26.84 8.42 0.64
N ILE A 178 -25.94 7.91 -0.20
CA ILE A 178 -25.77 6.47 -0.43
C ILE A 178 -24.41 6.13 0.14
N THR A 179 -24.37 5.27 1.15
CA THR A 179 -23.11 4.78 1.74
C THR A 179 -22.94 3.32 1.36
N VAL A 180 -21.80 2.98 0.77
CA VAL A 180 -21.40 1.61 0.44
C VAL A 180 -20.08 1.35 1.15
N THR A 181 -19.98 0.22 1.83
CA THR A 181 -18.76 -0.19 2.52
C THR A 181 -18.25 -1.47 1.89
N PHE A 182 -16.95 -1.52 1.63
CA PHE A 182 -16.25 -2.70 1.13
C PHE A 182 -15.25 -3.10 2.21
N THR A 183 -15.32 -4.32 2.73
CA THR A 183 -14.19 -4.86 3.50
C THR A 183 -13.08 -5.24 2.52
N MET A 184 -11.83 -5.18 2.98
CA MET A 184 -10.68 -5.49 2.12
C MET A 184 -10.20 -6.94 2.25
N ASP A 185 -10.93 -7.76 3.01
CA ASP A 185 -10.69 -9.20 3.08
C ASP A 185 -10.81 -9.83 1.69
N GLY A 186 -9.83 -10.60 1.25
CA GLY A 186 -9.83 -11.21 -0.09
C GLY A 186 -9.34 -10.29 -1.22
N TYR A 187 -9.19 -8.99 -0.97
CA TYR A 187 -8.74 -8.04 -1.99
C TYR A 187 -7.33 -8.35 -2.49
N TRP A 188 -6.42 -8.67 -1.58
CA TRP A 188 -5.03 -9.03 -1.90
C TRP A 188 -4.96 -10.23 -2.85
N GLN A 189 -5.76 -11.27 -2.59
CA GLN A 189 -5.83 -12.47 -3.41
C GLN A 189 -6.41 -12.16 -4.79
N ALA A 190 -7.41 -11.28 -4.87
CA ALA A 190 -8.02 -10.88 -6.14
C ALA A 190 -7.09 -10.00 -6.99
N ILE A 191 -6.25 -9.16 -6.39
CA ILE A 191 -5.30 -8.33 -7.16
C ILE A 191 -4.01 -9.09 -7.52
N ALA A 192 -3.71 -10.22 -6.89
CA ALA A 192 -2.48 -10.95 -7.19
C ALA A 192 -2.31 -11.29 -8.69
N PRO A 193 -3.32 -11.79 -9.44
CA PRO A 193 -3.17 -12.04 -10.89
C PRO A 193 -3.16 -10.75 -11.73
N PHE A 194 -3.91 -9.74 -11.28
CA PHE A 194 -3.94 -8.41 -11.88
C PHE A 194 -2.56 -7.77 -11.83
N SER A 195 -1.77 -8.14 -10.83
CA SER A 195 -0.45 -7.59 -10.66
C SER A 195 0.48 -7.91 -11.84
N ASP A 196 0.47 -9.16 -12.31
CA ASP A 196 1.38 -9.66 -13.34
C ASP A 196 1.29 -8.96 -14.69
N HIS A 197 0.09 -8.52 -15.05
CA HIS A 197 -0.21 -7.99 -16.38
C HIS A 197 -0.09 -6.48 -16.46
N CYS A 198 -0.37 -5.80 -15.34
CA CYS A 198 -0.14 -4.38 -15.18
C CYS A 198 1.35 -4.12 -14.95
N GLN A 199 2.15 -4.43 -15.97
CA GLN A 199 3.58 -4.14 -16.00
C GLN A 199 3.78 -2.63 -15.92
N GLY A 200 4.28 -2.19 -14.78
CA GLY A 200 4.25 -0.80 -14.36
C GLY A 200 4.06 -0.79 -12.85
N VAL A 201 2.85 -1.11 -12.40
CA VAL A 201 2.53 -1.08 -10.98
C VAL A 201 2.84 -2.40 -10.32
N ALA A 202 2.68 -3.53 -11.03
CA ALA A 202 2.36 -4.75 -10.32
C ALA A 202 3.05 -6.05 -10.77
N GLY A 203 3.62 -6.10 -11.99
CA GLY A 203 4.60 -7.12 -12.38
C GLY A 203 5.87 -7.06 -11.53
N ARG A 204 6.01 -5.99 -10.72
CA ARG A 204 7.04 -5.79 -9.70
C ARG A 204 6.68 -6.40 -8.34
N TYR A 205 5.45 -6.92 -8.12
CA TYR A 205 5.01 -7.54 -6.86
C TYR A 205 5.12 -9.08 -6.84
N ARG A 206 5.20 -9.77 -8.00
CA ARG A 206 4.87 -11.21 -8.08
C ARG A 206 6.03 -12.21 -8.00
N ASP A 207 7.29 -11.86 -8.26
CA ASP A 207 8.38 -12.88 -8.14
C ASP A 207 8.70 -13.28 -6.68
N ALA A 208 7.93 -12.82 -5.69
CA ALA A 208 8.26 -12.97 -4.27
C ALA A 208 7.57 -14.15 -3.54
N SER A 209 6.49 -14.75 -4.06
CA SER A 209 5.63 -15.61 -3.21
C SER A 209 5.28 -17.02 -3.72
N THR A 210 5.70 -17.47 -4.92
CA THR A 210 5.23 -18.77 -5.48
C THR A 210 6.30 -19.81 -5.82
N ALA A 211 7.53 -19.72 -5.28
CA ALA A 211 8.52 -20.80 -5.49
C ALA A 211 8.32 -21.95 -4.48
N THR A 212 7.55 -22.97 -4.85
CA THR A 212 7.60 -24.28 -4.16
C THR A 212 8.70 -25.12 -4.80
N PRO A 213 9.77 -25.52 -4.08
CA PRO A 213 10.83 -26.32 -4.67
C PRO A 213 10.38 -27.78 -4.83
N THR A 214 10.31 -28.25 -6.08
CA THR A 214 10.26 -29.69 -6.38
C THR A 214 11.65 -30.27 -6.18
N VAL A 215 11.89 -30.92 -5.04
CA VAL A 215 13.16 -31.60 -4.74
C VAL A 215 13.24 -32.88 -5.56
N THR A 216 14.10 -32.89 -6.57
CA THR A 216 14.64 -34.14 -7.14
C THR A 216 16.05 -34.32 -6.56
N PRO A 217 16.37 -35.43 -5.88
CA PRO A 217 17.70 -35.60 -5.29
C PRO A 217 18.75 -35.74 -6.40
N PRO A 218 19.88 -35.00 -6.34
CA PRO A 218 20.94 -35.13 -7.32
C PRO A 218 21.79 -36.38 -7.05
N PRO A 219 22.38 -36.99 -8.09
CA PRO A 219 23.32 -38.07 -7.92
C PRO A 219 24.59 -37.58 -7.21
N VAL A 220 25.09 -38.40 -6.28
CA VAL A 220 26.29 -38.11 -5.50
C VAL A 220 27.50 -38.05 -6.44
N ALA A 221 28.08 -36.87 -6.61
CA ALA A 221 29.32 -36.65 -7.35
C ALA A 221 30.45 -36.21 -6.40
N ALA A 222 31.65 -36.72 -6.69
CA ALA A 222 32.89 -36.49 -5.92
C ALA A 222 33.36 -35.03 -5.96
N PRO A 223 34.12 -34.56 -4.94
CA PRO A 223 34.48 -33.15 -4.80
C PRO A 223 35.49 -32.71 -5.87
N SER A 224 35.14 -31.67 -6.61
CA SER A 224 36.03 -30.88 -7.47
C SER A 224 36.34 -29.52 -6.82
N PRO A 225 37.45 -28.86 -7.19
CA PRO A 225 37.93 -27.66 -6.51
C PRO A 225 37.04 -26.44 -6.79
N VAL A 226 36.94 -25.57 -5.78
CA VAL A 226 36.09 -24.38 -5.69
C VAL A 226 36.37 -23.42 -6.86
N ALA A 227 35.46 -23.40 -7.84
CA ALA A 227 35.33 -22.31 -8.80
C ALA A 227 34.51 -21.18 -8.15
N ALA A 228 34.88 -19.92 -8.42
CA ALA A 228 34.12 -18.74 -8.01
C ALA A 228 32.64 -18.91 -8.41
N GLY A 229 31.77 -18.96 -7.40
CA GLY A 229 30.36 -19.29 -7.56
C GLY A 229 29.64 -18.30 -8.47
N ALA A 230 28.81 -18.81 -9.38
CA ALA A 230 27.87 -17.99 -10.12
C ALA A 230 26.98 -17.19 -9.14
N PRO A 231 26.53 -15.98 -9.52
CA PRO A 231 25.59 -15.21 -8.71
C PRO A 231 24.37 -16.06 -8.38
N VAL A 232 24.00 -16.10 -7.09
CA VAL A 232 22.82 -16.84 -6.63
C VAL A 232 21.59 -16.12 -7.17
N ALA A 233 21.00 -16.69 -8.21
CA ALA A 233 19.76 -16.17 -8.78
C ALA A 233 18.59 -16.48 -7.82
N ASN A 234 17.79 -15.43 -7.58
CA ASN A 234 16.46 -15.43 -6.95
C ASN A 234 16.44 -15.28 -5.41
N SER A 235 16.79 -14.09 -4.91
CA SER A 235 16.13 -13.63 -3.68
C SER A 235 14.74 -13.10 -4.07
N THR A 236 13.73 -13.53 -3.32
CA THR A 236 12.38 -12.98 -3.39
C THR A 236 12.41 -11.53 -2.89
N PHE A 237 11.68 -10.63 -3.56
CA PHE A 237 11.64 -9.20 -3.26
C PHE A 237 11.49 -8.91 -1.76
N THR A 238 12.28 -7.96 -1.24
CA THR A 238 12.35 -7.69 0.21
C THR A 238 12.16 -6.23 0.59
N ASN A 239 11.53 -5.45 -0.27
CA ASN A 239 11.04 -4.16 0.20
C ASN A 239 9.99 -4.40 1.28
N ILE A 240 10.16 -3.77 2.44
CA ILE A 240 9.24 -3.86 3.58
C ILE A 240 7.78 -3.57 3.22
N ALA A 241 7.55 -2.74 2.19
CA ALA A 241 6.23 -2.44 1.67
C ALA A 241 5.53 -3.63 1.01
N TYR A 242 6.30 -4.63 0.56
CA TYR A 242 5.81 -5.80 -0.18
C TYR A 242 5.85 -7.09 0.64
N LEU A 243 6.22 -7.03 1.93
CA LEU A 243 6.13 -8.18 2.82
C LEU A 243 4.66 -8.59 3.02
N ASP A 244 4.42 -9.90 3.18
CA ASP A 244 3.09 -10.46 3.40
C ASP A 244 2.64 -10.20 4.85
N TRP A 245 2.14 -9.00 5.08
CA TRP A 245 1.75 -8.49 6.38
C TRP A 245 0.46 -9.16 6.89
N ASN A 246 0.60 -9.99 7.90
CA ASN A 246 -0.50 -10.66 8.55
C ASN A 246 -1.08 -9.83 9.70
N LYS A 247 -2.39 -9.92 9.93
CA LYS A 247 -3.00 -9.35 11.14
C LYS A 247 -2.47 -10.09 12.37
N ILE A 248 -2.13 -9.36 13.43
CA ILE A 248 -1.85 -9.99 14.72
C ILE A 248 -3.20 -10.44 15.29
N GLU A 249 -3.39 -11.75 15.49
CA GLU A 249 -4.58 -12.28 16.16
C GLU A 249 -4.34 -12.70 17.61
N ASP A 250 -3.09 -12.95 17.99
CA ASP A 250 -2.66 -13.29 19.34
C ASP A 250 -3.06 -12.19 20.34
N SER A 251 -3.97 -12.51 21.27
CA SER A 251 -4.48 -11.59 22.29
C SER A 251 -3.40 -11.20 23.30
N ARG A 252 -2.49 -12.11 23.66
CA ARG A 252 -1.40 -11.84 24.59
C ARG A 252 -0.44 -10.82 23.99
N LEU A 253 -0.08 -11.00 22.72
CA LEU A 253 0.79 -10.03 22.03
C LEU A 253 0.12 -8.66 21.89
N LYS A 254 -1.19 -8.62 21.59
CA LYS A 254 -1.95 -7.36 21.58
C LYS A 254 -1.94 -6.66 22.94
N GLU A 255 -2.14 -7.40 24.03
CA GLU A 255 -2.08 -6.87 25.39
C GLU A 255 -0.68 -6.36 25.74
N GLN A 256 0.37 -7.11 25.39
CA GLN A 256 1.76 -6.70 25.59
C GLN A 256 2.06 -5.40 24.83
N LEU A 257 1.68 -5.29 23.55
CA LEU A 257 1.84 -4.08 22.74
C LEU A 257 1.03 -2.90 23.29
N ALA A 258 -0.19 -3.15 23.79
CA ALA A 258 -1.03 -2.12 24.41
C ALA A 258 -0.49 -1.65 25.78
N SER A 259 0.31 -2.47 26.46
CA SER A 259 0.94 -2.15 27.74
C SER A 259 2.22 -1.34 27.61
N LEU A 260 2.77 -1.20 26.39
CA LEU A 260 3.96 -0.40 26.15
C LEU A 260 3.73 1.06 26.57
N PRO A 261 4.77 1.73 27.12
CA PRO A 261 4.69 3.17 27.32
C PRO A 261 4.43 3.86 25.98
N PRO A 262 3.91 5.12 25.98
CA PRO A 262 3.75 5.87 24.76
C PRO A 262 5.03 5.83 23.91
N LEU A 263 4.90 5.50 22.63
CA LEU A 263 6.03 5.34 21.72
C LEU A 263 6.74 6.68 21.60
N ASP A 264 8.05 6.67 21.83
CA ASP A 264 8.91 7.87 21.93
C ASP A 264 8.34 8.93 22.92
N GLY A 265 7.60 8.50 23.94
CA GLY A 265 6.95 9.36 24.93
C GLY A 265 5.73 10.15 24.41
N LYS A 266 5.39 10.02 23.12
CA LYS A 266 4.41 10.89 22.43
C LYS A 266 3.18 10.14 21.92
N TYR A 267 3.33 8.89 21.50
CA TYR A 267 2.32 8.19 20.73
C TYR A 267 1.75 7.01 21.53
N PRO A 268 0.66 7.21 22.28
CA PRO A 268 0.06 6.13 23.06
C PRO A 268 -0.54 5.08 22.12
N MET A 269 -0.28 3.81 22.42
CA MET A 269 -0.97 2.67 21.82
C MET A 269 -2.42 2.62 22.33
N ARG A 270 -3.33 2.19 21.46
CA ARG A 270 -4.76 2.14 21.76
C ARG A 270 -5.39 0.89 21.15
N ALA A 271 -6.59 0.56 21.60
CA ALA A 271 -7.33 -0.60 21.09
C ALA A 271 -7.63 -0.54 19.57
N GLN A 272 -7.64 0.66 18.98
CA GLN A 272 -7.88 0.85 17.54
C GLN A 272 -6.59 0.99 16.71
N SER A 273 -5.41 0.88 17.33
CA SER A 273 -4.15 0.90 16.58
C SER A 273 -4.06 -0.36 15.71
N ILE A 274 -3.66 -0.17 14.45
CA ILE A 274 -3.50 -1.26 13.48
C ILE A 274 -2.17 -1.93 13.75
N MET A 275 -2.19 -3.25 13.88
CA MET A 275 -1.03 -4.08 14.19
C MET A 275 -0.92 -5.20 13.17
N ARG A 276 0.24 -5.28 12.52
CA ARG A 276 0.57 -6.32 11.55
C ARG A 276 1.89 -6.99 11.92
N GLN A 277 2.06 -8.23 11.54
CA GLN A 277 3.29 -8.99 11.71
C GLN A 277 3.70 -9.70 10.42
N VAL A 278 4.99 -10.00 10.27
CA VAL A 278 5.52 -10.84 9.20
C VAL A 278 6.78 -11.54 9.66
N ASP A 279 7.00 -12.77 9.18
CA ASP A 279 8.22 -13.54 9.43
C ASP A 279 9.35 -13.04 8.53
N LEU A 280 10.60 -13.10 9.03
CA LEU A 280 11.78 -12.66 8.29
C LEU A 280 12.63 -13.87 7.87
N ALA A 281 13.14 -13.87 6.64
CA ALA A 281 13.88 -15.00 6.07
C ALA A 281 15.30 -15.21 6.63
N PHE A 282 15.79 -14.28 7.46
CA PHE A 282 17.17 -14.27 7.98
C PHE A 282 17.24 -14.34 9.51
N THR A 283 16.10 -14.48 10.20
CA THR A 283 16.05 -14.51 11.66
C THR A 283 14.78 -15.24 12.11
N ASN A 284 14.78 -15.79 13.33
CA ASN A 284 13.57 -16.40 13.89
C ASN A 284 12.55 -15.36 14.39
N ALA A 285 12.94 -14.09 14.50
CA ALA A 285 12.03 -13.05 14.94
C ALA A 285 10.96 -12.69 13.91
N ARG A 286 9.85 -12.19 14.44
CA ARG A 286 8.78 -11.57 13.67
C ARG A 286 8.92 -10.06 13.66
N LEU A 287 8.82 -9.46 12.50
CA LEU A 287 8.70 -8.02 12.38
C LEU A 287 7.25 -7.61 12.66
N ILE A 288 7.07 -6.69 13.59
CA ILE A 288 5.79 -6.10 13.94
C ILE A 288 5.77 -4.65 13.44
N ARG A 289 4.68 -4.26 12.80
CA ARG A 289 4.39 -2.88 12.38
C ARG A 289 3.15 -2.37 13.09
N LEU A 290 3.29 -1.21 13.72
CA LEU A 290 2.25 -0.50 14.45
C LEU A 290 1.91 0.80 13.74
N TYR A 291 0.63 1.11 13.67
CA TYR A 291 0.10 2.29 13.02
C TYR A 291 -1.14 2.81 13.72
N ASP A 292 -1.27 4.13 13.87
CA ASP A 292 -2.50 4.75 14.36
C ASP A 292 -2.80 6.05 13.61
N LEU A 293 -3.98 6.11 13.01
CA LEU A 293 -4.47 7.24 12.23
C LEU A 293 -4.57 8.55 13.01
N ARG A 294 -4.56 8.50 14.33
CA ARG A 294 -4.68 9.69 15.19
C ARG A 294 -3.34 10.31 15.53
N TRP A 295 -2.23 9.70 15.13
CA TRP A 295 -0.91 10.30 15.27
C TRP A 295 -0.81 11.49 14.31
N LYS A 296 -0.79 12.70 14.90
CA LYS A 296 -0.97 13.98 14.17
C LYS A 296 0.15 14.32 13.16
N SER A 297 1.23 13.54 13.12
CA SER A 297 2.43 13.84 12.32
C SER A 297 2.47 13.14 10.96
N GLY A 298 1.32 12.70 10.43
CA GLY A 298 1.24 11.96 9.18
C GLY A 298 1.33 10.45 9.37
N PRO A 299 1.44 9.66 8.28
CA PRO A 299 1.46 8.21 8.35
C PRO A 299 2.77 7.70 8.98
N LEU A 300 2.81 7.70 10.30
CA LEU A 300 3.93 7.21 11.10
C LEU A 300 3.75 5.72 11.36
N TYR A 301 4.78 4.94 11.02
CA TYR A 301 4.85 3.52 11.37
C TYR A 301 5.94 3.29 12.42
N PHE A 302 5.60 2.54 13.47
CA PHE A 302 6.58 2.06 14.45
C PHE A 302 6.80 0.58 14.23
N TYR A 303 8.04 0.16 14.41
CA TYR A 303 8.49 -1.19 14.13
C TYR A 303 9.15 -1.82 15.34
N TYR A 304 8.87 -3.10 15.54
CA TYR A 304 9.44 -3.93 16.59
C TYR A 304 9.85 -5.27 16.01
N LEU A 305 10.85 -5.89 16.62
CA LEU A 305 11.12 -7.32 16.45
C LEU A 305 10.65 -8.05 17.68
N LEU A 306 9.88 -9.11 17.45
CA LEU A 306 9.47 -10.05 18.48
C LEU A 306 10.36 -11.28 18.37
N ASP A 307 11.25 -11.47 19.34
CA ASP A 307 12.15 -12.62 19.38
C ASP A 307 11.44 -13.91 19.84
N ASP A 308 12.15 -15.04 19.79
CA ASP A 308 11.64 -16.35 20.20
C ASP A 308 11.25 -16.38 21.69
N ASN A 309 11.88 -15.55 22.52
CA ASN A 309 11.61 -15.40 23.94
C ASN A 309 10.41 -14.46 24.24
N GLN A 310 9.72 -13.99 23.21
CA GLN A 310 8.60 -13.04 23.29
C GLN A 310 8.99 -11.64 23.81
N ASN A 311 10.26 -11.26 23.68
CA ASN A 311 10.71 -9.89 23.95
C ASN A 311 10.50 -9.01 22.71
N LEU A 312 10.05 -7.78 22.95
CA LEU A 312 9.87 -6.77 21.93
C LEU A 312 11.08 -5.84 21.89
N HIS A 313 11.75 -5.80 20.75
CA HIS A 313 12.90 -4.95 20.49
C HIS A 313 12.50 -3.82 19.55
N ARG A 314 12.59 -2.56 19.99
CA ARG A 314 12.19 -1.39 19.19
C ARG A 314 13.23 -1.13 18.10
N LEU A 315 12.77 -0.96 16.86
CA LEU A 315 13.59 -0.49 15.73
C LEU A 315 13.41 1.01 15.51
N ASP A 316 14.16 1.83 16.26
CA ASP A 316 14.00 3.29 16.28
C ASP A 316 14.87 4.05 15.25
N GLY A 317 15.57 3.34 14.38
CA GLY A 317 16.50 3.93 13.42
C GLY A 317 17.95 3.98 13.91
N THR A 318 18.22 3.73 15.19
CA THR A 318 19.60 3.72 15.71
C THR A 318 20.30 2.40 15.41
N GLU A 319 21.58 2.48 15.06
CA GLU A 319 22.40 1.30 14.78
C GLU A 319 22.57 0.39 16.02
N GLU A 320 22.64 0.99 17.22
CA GLU A 320 22.73 0.25 18.48
C GLU A 320 21.47 -0.59 18.75
N ALA A 321 20.28 0.03 18.65
CA ALA A 321 19.02 -0.69 18.85
C ALA A 321 18.82 -1.79 17.79
N PHE A 322 19.18 -1.50 16.54
CA PHE A 322 19.12 -2.47 15.46
C PHE A 322 20.05 -3.66 15.72
N THR A 323 21.31 -3.40 16.04
CA THR A 323 22.33 -4.45 16.28
C THR A 323 21.93 -5.32 17.47
N SER A 324 21.51 -4.70 18.58
CA SER A 324 21.03 -5.43 19.75
C SER A 324 19.82 -6.31 19.43
N ALA A 325 18.88 -5.81 18.61
CA ALA A 325 17.70 -6.57 18.24
C ALA A 325 18.02 -7.77 17.33
N MET A 326 18.93 -7.60 16.36
CA MET A 326 19.40 -8.68 15.48
C MET A 326 20.15 -9.78 16.24
N GLN A 327 20.98 -9.41 17.20
CA GLN A 327 21.69 -10.37 18.06
C GLN A 327 20.70 -11.20 18.90
N ALA A 328 19.66 -10.55 19.45
CA ALA A 328 18.65 -11.23 20.24
C ALA A 328 17.72 -12.14 19.41
N SER A 329 17.57 -11.87 18.11
CA SER A 329 16.60 -12.55 17.25
C SER A 329 17.11 -13.84 16.59
N GLY A 330 18.37 -14.22 16.82
CA GLY A 330 18.96 -15.41 16.19
C GLY A 330 19.19 -15.21 14.70
N LEU A 331 19.84 -14.12 14.32
CA LEU A 331 20.25 -13.83 12.94
C LEU A 331 21.05 -15.00 12.33
N SER A 332 20.70 -15.38 11.10
CA SER A 332 21.38 -16.43 10.33
C SER A 332 21.41 -16.06 8.85
N LEU A 333 22.59 -15.64 8.39
CA LEU A 333 22.82 -15.18 7.03
C LEU A 333 23.45 -16.23 6.13
N ASN A 334 22.93 -16.32 4.91
CA ASN A 334 23.42 -17.17 3.83
C ASN A 334 23.20 -16.48 2.47
N GLY A 335 23.70 -17.10 1.40
CA GLY A 335 23.62 -16.52 0.06
C GLY A 335 22.20 -16.27 -0.46
N SER A 336 21.17 -16.95 0.07
CA SER A 336 19.79 -16.77 -0.38
C SER A 336 19.01 -15.70 0.37
N ASN A 337 19.49 -15.26 1.54
CA ASN A 337 18.77 -14.28 2.38
C ASN A 337 19.57 -13.01 2.70
N VAL A 338 20.85 -12.94 2.32
CA VAL A 338 21.70 -11.78 2.65
C VAL A 338 21.25 -10.48 1.97
N ALA A 339 20.73 -10.54 0.74
CA ALA A 339 20.16 -9.37 0.06
C ALA A 339 18.96 -8.80 0.85
N ASN A 340 18.10 -9.69 1.34
CA ASN A 340 16.94 -9.36 2.17
C ASN A 340 17.37 -8.67 3.47
N TYR A 341 18.44 -9.18 4.09
CA TYR A 341 19.04 -8.58 5.27
C TYR A 341 19.64 -7.20 4.99
N LEU A 342 20.37 -7.03 3.89
CA LEU A 342 20.95 -5.73 3.53
C LEU A 342 19.85 -4.68 3.30
N TRP A 343 18.75 -5.07 2.66
CA TRP A 343 17.61 -4.17 2.47
C TRP A 343 17.05 -3.73 3.83
N PHE A 344 16.81 -4.70 4.71
CA PHE A 344 16.31 -4.48 6.06
C PHE A 344 17.26 -3.61 6.90
N TYR A 345 18.56 -3.85 6.83
CA TYR A 345 19.59 -3.05 7.50
C TYR A 345 19.54 -1.61 7.04
N ASN A 346 19.56 -1.33 5.73
CA ASN A 346 19.56 0.05 5.24
C ASN A 346 18.28 0.78 5.66
N PHE A 347 17.13 0.11 5.61
CA PHE A 347 15.85 0.72 6.00
C PHE A 347 15.77 1.04 7.49
N PHE A 348 16.25 0.15 8.38
CA PHE A 348 16.06 0.26 9.83
C PHE A 348 17.25 0.77 10.61
N SER A 349 18.47 0.58 10.10
CA SER A 349 19.68 1.19 10.63
C SER A 349 19.92 2.49 9.89
N ARG A 350 20.16 3.59 10.62
CA ARG A 350 20.57 4.87 10.06
C ARG A 350 22.03 5.14 10.43
N PRO A 351 23.00 4.60 9.68
CA PRO A 351 24.40 4.91 9.93
C PRO A 351 24.60 6.42 9.85
N GLY A 352 25.15 7.03 10.89
CA GLY A 352 25.34 8.48 10.95
C GLY A 352 24.05 9.31 11.02
N GLY A 353 22.89 8.69 11.28
CA GLY A 353 21.59 9.36 11.43
C GLY A 353 20.84 9.64 10.13
N GLU A 354 21.45 9.35 8.98
CA GLU A 354 20.81 9.51 7.68
C GLU A 354 20.07 8.24 7.26
N LEU A 355 18.94 8.41 6.57
CA LEU A 355 18.25 7.28 6.00
C LEU A 355 19.02 6.77 4.77
N SER A 356 19.25 5.45 4.74
CA SER A 356 19.68 4.74 3.54
C SER A 356 18.51 3.92 3.00
N LEU A 357 18.15 4.08 1.74
CA LEU A 357 17.09 3.30 1.11
C LEU A 357 17.63 2.63 -0.15
N PRO A 358 17.69 1.29 -0.23
CA PRO A 358 18.01 0.62 -1.47
C PRO A 358 16.95 0.93 -2.53
N LEU A 359 17.39 1.30 -3.72
CA LEU A 359 16.57 1.58 -4.88
C LEU A 359 16.71 0.41 -5.85
N GLU A 360 15.77 -0.53 -5.75
CA GLU A 360 15.71 -1.68 -6.63
C GLU A 360 14.90 -1.41 -7.90
N PHE A 361 14.02 -0.40 -7.86
CA PHE A 361 13.16 0.02 -8.97
C PHE A 361 13.00 1.55 -9.03
N PRO A 362 12.81 2.13 -10.24
CA PRO A 362 12.58 3.56 -10.40
C PRO A 362 11.34 4.12 -9.65
N ASP A 363 10.30 3.31 -9.48
CA ASP A 363 9.01 3.68 -8.89
C ASP A 363 8.81 3.06 -7.51
N GLN A 364 9.92 2.69 -6.85
CA GLN A 364 9.86 1.98 -5.58
C GLN A 364 9.06 2.75 -4.53
N ILE A 365 8.26 2.03 -3.74
CA ILE A 365 7.60 2.62 -2.57
C ILE A 365 8.66 3.18 -1.62
N PHE A 366 8.44 4.40 -1.14
CA PHE A 366 9.38 5.24 -0.38
C PHE A 366 10.50 5.89 -1.19
N ALA A 367 10.53 5.71 -2.52
CA ALA A 367 11.43 6.49 -3.35
C ALA A 367 11.18 7.99 -3.13
N PRO A 368 12.25 8.79 -3.08
CA PRO A 368 12.21 10.24 -3.18
C PRO A 368 11.20 10.73 -4.23
N VAL A 369 10.13 11.41 -3.81
CA VAL A 369 9.26 12.13 -4.76
C VAL A 369 9.81 13.55 -4.87
N LEU A 370 10.20 13.93 -6.08
CA LEU A 370 10.53 15.33 -6.37
C LEU A 370 9.28 16.07 -6.85
N TYR A 371 9.25 17.35 -6.51
CA TYR A 371 8.12 18.24 -6.79
C TYR A 371 8.47 19.28 -7.86
N ASP A 372 9.65 19.20 -8.48
CA ASP A 372 10.06 20.15 -9.51
C ASP A 372 10.61 19.48 -10.78
N ASP A 373 10.22 20.04 -11.92
CA ASP A 373 10.54 19.53 -13.26
C ASP A 373 12.04 19.49 -13.56
N ARG A 374 12.88 20.24 -12.82
CA ARG A 374 14.32 20.33 -13.10
C ARG A 374 15.09 19.15 -12.58
N HIS A 375 14.65 18.59 -11.46
CA HIS A 375 15.28 17.41 -10.90
C HIS A 375 14.63 16.11 -11.37
N ASP A 376 13.48 16.18 -12.05
CA ASP A 376 12.82 15.00 -12.62
C ASP A 376 13.70 14.28 -13.64
N GLU A 377 14.41 14.98 -14.53
CA GLU A 377 15.33 14.35 -15.49
C GLU A 377 16.54 13.68 -14.79
N VAL A 378 17.14 14.38 -13.82
CA VAL A 378 18.28 13.86 -13.04
C VAL A 378 17.88 12.66 -12.21
N MET A 379 16.69 12.71 -11.59
CA MET A 379 16.13 11.57 -10.88
C MET A 379 15.79 10.44 -11.80
N HIS A 380 15.17 10.70 -12.95
CA HIS A 380 14.82 9.65 -13.90
C HIS A 380 16.08 8.91 -14.39
N ASP A 381 17.14 9.64 -14.72
CA ASP A 381 18.44 9.04 -15.08
C ASP A 381 19.06 8.27 -13.91
N ALA A 382 19.11 8.85 -12.71
CA ALA A 382 19.66 8.17 -11.54
C ALA A 382 18.86 6.92 -11.14
N LEU A 383 17.53 6.99 -11.20
CA LEU A 383 16.62 5.88 -10.95
C LEU A 383 16.66 4.83 -12.05
N SER A 384 17.05 5.18 -13.28
CA SER A 384 17.27 4.19 -14.34
C SER A 384 18.38 3.18 -14.01
N HIS A 385 19.25 3.54 -13.07
CA HIS A 385 20.30 2.66 -12.55
C HIS A 385 19.83 1.79 -11.38
N ALA A 386 18.61 2.01 -10.86
CA ALA A 386 18.03 1.20 -9.79
C ALA A 386 18.09 -0.27 -10.18
N LYS A 387 18.56 -1.10 -9.25
CA LYS A 387 18.76 -2.53 -9.49
C LYS A 387 18.56 -3.32 -8.21
N ARG A 388 18.16 -4.57 -8.38
CA ARG A 388 18.11 -5.54 -7.28
C ARG A 388 19.47 -5.63 -6.60
N ILE A 389 19.46 -5.83 -5.29
CA ILE A 389 20.67 -6.08 -4.53
C ILE A 389 21.29 -7.40 -5.02
N GLU A 390 22.55 -7.34 -5.43
CA GLU A 390 23.28 -8.51 -5.90
C GLU A 390 24.37 -8.85 -4.88
N CYS A 391 24.34 -10.07 -4.33
CA CYS A 391 25.33 -10.50 -3.35
C CYS A 391 26.10 -11.73 -3.86
N LEU A 392 27.42 -11.68 -3.74
CA LEU A 392 28.29 -12.81 -3.98
C LEU A 392 28.55 -13.54 -2.66
N PRO A 393 28.27 -14.85 -2.58
CA PRO A 393 28.64 -15.64 -1.43
C PRO A 393 30.17 -15.75 -1.35
N SER A 394 30.73 -15.46 -0.19
CA SER A 394 32.11 -15.81 0.16
C SER A 394 32.09 -16.65 1.45
N VAL A 395 33.23 -17.28 1.76
CA VAL A 395 33.37 -18.21 2.90
C VAL A 395 33.33 -17.47 4.24
N SER A 396 33.75 -16.20 4.26
CA SER A 396 33.86 -15.39 5.49
C SER A 396 32.86 -14.25 5.57
N GLU A 397 32.36 -13.79 4.42
CA GLU A 397 31.53 -12.58 4.29
C GLU A 397 30.70 -12.65 3.02
N PHE A 398 29.81 -11.69 2.83
CA PHE A 398 29.04 -11.50 1.61
C PHE A 398 29.39 -10.15 1.00
N LEU A 399 29.68 -10.13 -0.29
CA LEU A 399 29.97 -8.91 -1.03
C LEU A 399 28.72 -8.53 -1.82
N CYS A 400 28.09 -7.41 -1.45
CA CYS A 400 26.84 -6.97 -2.07
C CYS A 400 27.01 -5.65 -2.82
N ASP A 401 26.32 -5.51 -3.95
CA ASP A 401 26.24 -4.27 -4.73
C ASP A 401 24.78 -3.81 -4.77
N ALA A 402 24.54 -2.55 -4.42
CA ALA A 402 23.22 -1.94 -4.43
C ALA A 402 23.28 -0.48 -4.90
N VAL A 403 22.18 -0.02 -5.48
CA VAL A 403 21.93 1.43 -5.61
C VAL A 403 21.14 1.86 -4.40
N ILE A 404 21.58 2.92 -3.72
CA ILE A 404 20.96 3.43 -2.50
C ILE A 404 20.67 4.92 -2.66
N TYR A 405 19.56 5.37 -2.11
CA TYR A 405 19.34 6.75 -1.76
C TYR A 405 19.90 6.99 -0.34
N LEU A 406 20.81 7.95 -0.19
CA LEU A 406 21.44 8.29 1.08
C LEU A 406 21.56 9.80 1.19
N GLY A 407 21.02 10.38 2.26
CA GLY A 407 21.04 11.83 2.48
C GLY A 407 20.28 12.57 1.37
N ASP A 408 21.00 13.31 0.53
CA ASP A 408 20.49 14.07 -0.60
C ASP A 408 20.95 13.51 -1.97
N GLY A 409 21.41 12.26 -2.01
CA GLY A 409 22.00 11.67 -3.21
C GLY A 409 21.59 10.23 -3.48
N ILE A 410 21.83 9.79 -4.71
CA ILE A 410 21.73 8.40 -5.14
C ILE A 410 23.15 7.91 -5.42
N TYR A 411 23.50 6.75 -4.86
CA TYR A 411 24.84 6.18 -4.95
C TYR A 411 24.75 4.72 -5.38
N ARG A 412 25.73 4.27 -6.17
CA ARG A 412 26.06 2.85 -6.25
C ARG A 412 27.05 2.53 -5.15
N ALA A 413 26.72 1.57 -4.29
CA ALA A 413 27.50 1.25 -3.11
C ALA A 413 27.83 -0.25 -3.06
N LYS A 414 29.06 -0.55 -2.61
CA LYS A 414 29.51 -1.90 -2.33
C LYS A 414 29.55 -2.13 -0.83
N PHE A 415 28.94 -3.22 -0.40
CA PHE A 415 28.81 -3.60 1.00
C PHE A 415 29.55 -4.91 1.26
N VAL A 416 30.23 -4.97 2.40
CA VAL A 416 30.70 -6.21 3.01
C VAL A 416 29.80 -6.52 4.18
N ILE A 417 29.23 -7.72 4.17
CA ILE A 417 28.30 -8.19 5.21
C ILE A 417 28.90 -9.41 5.88
N GLN A 418 29.08 -9.32 7.19
CA GLN A 418 29.56 -10.42 8.03
C GLN A 418 28.40 -11.35 8.39
N HIS A 419 28.68 -12.62 8.69
CA HIS A 419 27.65 -13.59 9.07
C HIS A 419 26.91 -13.24 10.36
N ASP A 420 27.49 -12.40 11.23
CA ASP A 420 26.90 -11.88 12.46
C ASP A 420 26.04 -10.62 12.23
N GLY A 421 25.92 -10.15 10.98
CA GLY A 421 25.15 -8.97 10.60
C GLY A 421 25.95 -7.68 10.54
N GLY A 422 27.25 -7.68 10.82
CA GLY A 422 28.07 -6.48 10.61
C GLY A 422 28.01 -6.03 9.14
N VAL A 423 27.62 -4.77 8.89
CA VAL A 423 27.59 -4.19 7.53
C VAL A 423 28.62 -3.06 7.43
N THR A 424 29.50 -3.15 6.45
CA THR A 424 30.49 -2.09 6.13
C THR A 424 30.34 -1.65 4.68
N VAL A 425 30.38 -0.34 4.43
CA VAL A 425 30.42 0.21 3.06
C VAL A 425 31.87 0.34 2.64
N GLU A 426 32.30 -0.43 1.63
CA GLU A 426 33.68 -0.38 1.11
C GLU A 426 33.90 0.77 0.12
N ASP A 427 32.93 0.97 -0.77
CA ASP A 427 33.02 1.92 -1.88
C ASP A 427 31.64 2.52 -2.17
N ARG A 428 31.63 3.77 -2.61
CA ARG A 428 30.42 4.47 -3.05
C ARG A 428 30.73 5.43 -4.20
N ALA A 429 29.99 5.29 -5.29
CA ALA A 429 30.03 6.20 -6.43
C ALA A 429 28.70 6.95 -6.53
N ALA A 430 28.75 8.29 -6.48
CA ALA A 430 27.56 9.11 -6.67
C ALA A 430 27.03 8.98 -8.10
N LEU A 431 25.74 8.71 -8.22
CA LEU A 431 24.98 8.76 -9.48
C LEU A 431 24.26 10.11 -9.61
N ALA A 432 23.74 10.63 -8.49
CA ALA A 432 23.17 11.97 -8.37
C ALA A 432 23.37 12.52 -6.96
N SER A 433 23.39 13.84 -6.81
CA SER A 433 23.60 14.53 -5.52
C SER A 433 22.85 15.86 -5.48
N GLY A 434 22.57 16.38 -4.29
CA GLY A 434 21.84 17.65 -4.12
C GLY A 434 20.35 17.54 -4.43
N LEU A 435 19.79 16.33 -4.31
CA LEU A 435 18.38 16.06 -4.54
C LEU A 435 17.55 16.65 -3.38
N PRO A 436 16.54 17.48 -3.65
CA PRO A 436 15.77 18.16 -2.60
C PRO A 436 14.76 17.25 -1.89
N ALA A 437 14.79 15.95 -2.15
CA ALA A 437 13.90 14.99 -1.54
C ALA A 437 14.24 14.71 -0.07
N LYS A 438 13.22 14.30 0.68
CA LYS A 438 13.38 13.65 1.97
C LYS A 438 12.57 12.38 1.97
N VAL A 439 13.20 11.27 2.29
CA VAL A 439 12.47 10.02 2.53
C VAL A 439 11.91 10.04 3.96
N VAL A 440 10.64 9.68 4.11
CA VAL A 440 9.84 9.95 5.33
C VAL A 440 9.60 8.68 6.17
N ALA A 441 10.45 7.65 6.08
CA ALA A 441 10.29 6.41 6.87
C ALA A 441 11.61 5.65 7.06
N PRO A 442 11.82 4.93 8.18
CA PRO A 442 11.05 4.93 9.43
C PRO A 442 11.48 6.08 10.34
N VAL A 443 10.55 6.86 10.89
CA VAL A 443 10.85 8.11 11.61
C VAL A 443 11.08 7.84 13.10
N ARG A 444 12.22 8.28 13.66
CA ARG A 444 12.29 8.63 15.08
C ARG A 444 11.66 10.01 15.23
N VAL A 445 10.68 10.14 16.11
CA VAL A 445 10.08 11.45 16.36
C VAL A 445 10.88 12.13 17.48
N GLU A 446 11.91 12.88 17.08
CA GLU A 446 12.65 13.78 17.99
C GLU A 446 11.72 14.71 18.76
#